data_AF-A0AAN6YP19-F1
#
_entry.id   AF-A0AAN6YP19-F1
#
_cell.length_a   1.000
_cell.length_b   1.000
_cell.length_c   1.000
_cell.angle_alpha   90.00
_cell.angle_beta   90.00
_cell.angle_gamma   90.00
#
_symmetry.space_group_name_H-M   'P 1'
#
loop_
_entity.id
_entity.type
_entity.pdbx_description
1 polymer ?
#
loop_
_entity_poly.entity_id
_entity_poly.type
_entity_poly.pdbx_seq_one_letter_code
_entity_poly.pdbx_strand_id
1 'polypeptide(L)' 'MHLMFTPVLDANGKPTAERQYTLDKIVDGKVTLSAHPARFSPDDKYSRERILLRKRFAPLFEQVPSAPVSKSQ' A
#
# COMPACT_ATOMS: atom_id res chain seq x y z
N MET A 1 -11.50 12.83 15.04
CA MET A 1 -11.33 12.37 13.65
C MET A 1 -9.95 11.76 13.52
N HIS A 2 -9.78 10.70 12.71
CA HIS A 2 -8.46 10.12 12.45
C HIS A 2 -7.80 10.85 11.29
N LEU A 3 -6.49 11.04 11.37
CA LEU A 3 -5.72 11.64 10.27
C LEU A 3 -5.71 10.67 9.08
N MET A 4 -6.05 11.19 7.91
CA MET A 4 -6.10 10.44 6.65
C MET A 4 -4.99 10.92 5.71
N PHE A 5 -4.68 10.13 4.68
CA PHE A 5 -3.75 10.54 3.64
C PHE A 5 -4.06 9.92 2.28
N THR A 6 -3.56 10.57 1.23
CA THR A 6 -3.43 10.02 -0.13
C THR A 6 -1.94 9.90 -0.49
N PRO A 7 -1.52 8.84 -1.20
CA PRO A 7 -0.17 8.77 -1.72
C PRO A 7 0.01 9.78 -2.87
N VAL A 8 1.12 10.51 -2.86
CA VAL A 8 1.47 11.39 -3.98
C VAL A 8 1.89 10.53 -5.17
N LEU A 9 1.44 10.87 -6.37
CA LEU A 9 1.78 10.14 -7.59
C LEU A 9 2.89 10.88 -8.34
N ASP A 10 3.84 10.14 -8.91
CA ASP A 10 4.86 10.67 -9.81
C ASP A 10 4.28 10.97 -11.21
N ALA A 11 5.11 11.55 -12.09
CA ALA A 11 4.72 11.85 -13.47
C ALA A 11 4.30 10.61 -14.29
N ASN A 12 4.67 9.40 -13.84
CA ASN A 12 4.31 8.13 -14.45
C ASN A 12 3.09 7.47 -13.78
N GLY A 13 2.44 8.16 -12.82
CA GLY A 13 1.28 7.67 -12.08
C GLY A 13 1.60 6.64 -10.98
N LYS A 14 2.87 6.45 -10.60
CA LYS A 14 3.29 5.54 -9.53
C LYS A 14 3.33 6.27 -8.18
N PRO A 15 2.96 5.60 -7.07
CA PRO A 15 3.01 6.21 -5.74
C PRO A 15 4.46 6.47 -5.29
N THR A 16 4.73 7.70 -4.87
CA THR A 16 5.98 8.14 -4.23
C THR A 16 5.95 7.85 -2.72
N ALA A 17 7.08 8.03 -2.03
CA ALA A 17 7.17 7.91 -0.57
C ALA A 17 6.45 9.05 0.20
N GLU A 18 6.15 10.15 -0.49
CA GLU A 18 5.47 11.32 0.08
C GLU A 18 3.97 11.10 0.24
N ARG A 19 3.40 11.75 1.27
CA ARG A 19 1.98 11.62 1.65
C ARG A 19 1.34 12.99 1.78
N GLN A 20 0.17 13.18 1.19
CA GLN A 20 -0.66 14.36 1.39
C GLN A 20 -1.71 14.04 2.47
N TYR A 21 -1.66 14.76 3.60
CA TYR A 21 -2.55 14.52 4.73
C TYR A 21 -3.85 15.33 4.62
N THR A 22 -4.94 14.74 5.10
CA THR A 22 -6.27 15.35 5.12
C THR A 22 -7.11 14.77 6.27
N LEU A 23 -8.21 15.44 6.61
CA LEU A 23 -9.25 14.90 7.49
C LEU A 23 -10.44 14.31 6.72
N ASP A 24 -10.48 14.54 5.40
CA ASP A 24 -11.55 14.06 4.54
C ASP A 24 -11.40 12.58 4.21
N LYS A 25 -12.53 11.89 4.08
CA LYS A 25 -12.58 10.45 3.72
C LYS A 25 -12.44 10.21 2.23
N ILE A 26 -12.74 11.23 1.41
CA ILE A 26 -12.72 11.16 -0.04
C ILE A 26 -12.12 12.46 -0.55
N VAL A 27 -11.11 12.36 -1.41
CA VAL A 27 -10.49 13.49 -2.11
C VAL A 27 -10.42 13.13 -3.59
N ASP A 28 -10.93 13.99 -4.47
CA ASP A 28 -10.96 13.79 -5.92
C ASP A 28 -11.54 12.42 -6.36
N GLY A 29 -12.59 11.98 -5.67
CA GLY A 29 -13.24 10.68 -5.91
C GLY A 29 -12.45 9.46 -5.43
N LYS A 30 -11.25 9.65 -4.85
CA LYS A 30 -10.43 8.59 -4.27
C LYS A 30 -10.65 8.49 -2.76
N VAL A 31 -10.79 7.27 -2.26
CA VAL A 31 -10.92 6.99 -0.83
C VAL A 31 -9.57 7.17 -0.15
N THR A 32 -9.54 7.95 0.93
CA THR A 32 -8.32 8.22 1.68
C THR A 32 -7.97 7.08 2.65
N LEU A 33 -6.69 6.93 2.97
CA LEU A 33 -6.18 5.87 3.85
C LEU A 33 -5.89 6.42 5.25
N SER A 34 -6.01 5.58 6.29
CA SER A 34 -5.60 5.97 7.65
C SER A 34 -4.10 6.23 7.72
N ALA A 35 -3.70 7.41 8.20
CA ALA A 35 -2.30 7.75 8.39
C ALA A 35 -1.62 6.96 9.52
N HIS A 36 -2.43 6.43 10.45
CA HIS A 36 -1.93 5.67 11.59
C HIS A 36 -1.90 4.17 11.28
N PRO A 37 -0.87 3.44 11.74
CA PRO A 37 -0.79 2.00 11.57
C PRO A 37 -1.90 1.29 12.36
N ALA A 38 -2.22 0.06 11.94
CA ALA A 38 -3.11 -0.80 12.70
C ALA A 38 -2.53 -1.06 14.11
N ARG A 39 -3.40 -1.09 15.12
CA ARG A 39 -3.01 -1.32 16.51
C ARG A 39 -2.32 -2.69 16.66
N PHE A 40 -1.13 -2.70 17.24
CA PHE A 40 -0.46 -3.94 17.62
C PHE A 40 -1.13 -4.56 18.85
N SER A 41 -1.35 -5.88 18.83
CA SER A 41 -1.78 -6.65 19.99
C SER A 41 -0.87 -7.88 20.11
N PRO A 42 -0.28 -8.14 21.28
CA PRO A 42 0.57 -9.31 21.47
C PRO A 42 -0.23 -10.63 21.38
N ASP A 43 -1.51 -10.60 21.71
CA ASP A 43 -2.47 -11.70 21.72
C ASP A 43 -3.31 -11.78 20.44
N ASP A 44 -2.78 -11.30 19.31
CA ASP A 44 -3.48 -11.30 18.03
C ASP A 44 -3.75 -12.73 17.52
N LYS A 45 -5.01 -13.15 17.71
CA LYS A 45 -5.54 -14.46 17.31
C LYS A 45 -5.35 -14.76 15.82
N TYR A 46 -5.30 -13.74 14.96
CA TYR A 46 -5.22 -13.91 13.50
C TYR A 46 -3.81 -13.71 12.92
N SER A 47 -2.79 -13.75 13.78
CA SER A 47 -1.40 -13.56 13.37
C SER A 47 -0.92 -14.61 12.36
N ARG A 48 -1.31 -15.88 12.53
CA ARG A 48 -0.96 -16.98 11.63
C ARG A 48 -1.56 -16.77 10.24
N GLU A 49 -2.84 -16.44 10.18
CA GLU A 49 -3.61 -16.23 8.95
C GLU A 49 -3.04 -15.05 8.16
N ARG A 50 -2.69 -13.94 8.84
CA ARG A 50 -2.04 -12.78 8.21
C ARG A 50 -0.72 -13.16 7.56
N ILE A 51 0.12 -13.95 8.25
CA ILE A 51 1.40 -14.40 7.71
C ILE A 51 1.19 -15.32 6.49
N LEU A 52 0.23 -16.24 6.56
CA LEU A 52 -0.08 -17.15 5.45
C LEU A 52 -0.62 -16.40 4.22
N LEU A 53 -1.49 -15.40 4.41
CA LEU A 53 -1.97 -14.55 3.32
C LEU A 53 -0.80 -13.79 2.66
N ARG A 54 0.08 -13.18 3.46
CA ARG A 54 1.27 -12.50 2.94
C ARG A 54 2.15 -13.46 2.15
N LYS A 55 2.47 -14.66 2.69
CA LYS A 55 3.31 -15.65 1.99
C LYS A 55 2.70 -16.14 0.68
N ARG A 56 1.38 -16.33 0.62
CA ARG A 56 0.69 -16.81 -0.59
C ARG A 56 0.59 -15.77 -1.69
N PHE A 57 0.28 -14.52 -1.35
CA PHE A 57 -0.11 -13.51 -2.34
C PHE A 57 0.93 -12.39 -2.53
N ALA A 58 1.84 -12.12 -1.59
CA ALA A 58 2.90 -11.13 -1.81
C ALA A 58 3.71 -11.39 -3.10
N PRO A 59 4.15 -12.62 -3.43
CA PRO A 59 4.87 -12.85 -4.69
C PRO A 59 4.00 -12.63 -5.93
N LEU A 60 2.68 -12.78 -5.84
CA LEU A 60 1.77 -12.49 -6.96
C LEU A 60 1.70 -10.98 -7.25
N PHE A 61 1.74 -10.14 -6.21
CA PHE A 61 1.72 -8.68 -6.37
C PHE A 61 3.06 -8.10 -6.85
N GLU A 62 4.18 -8.80 -6.66
CA GLU A 62 5.50 -8.41 -7.17
C GLU A 62 5.71 -8.81 -8.64
N GLN A 63 4.91 -9.72 -9.19
CA GLN A 63 4.99 -10.21 -10.58
C GLN A 63 4.31 -9.29 -11.62
N VAL A 64 3.81 -8.12 -11.23
CA VAL A 64 3.36 -7.09 -12.18
C VAL A 64 4.59 -6.65 -13.00
N PRO A 65 4.55 -6.67 -14.35
CA PRO A 65 5.74 -6.75 -15.18
C PRO A 65 6.69 -5.57 -14.94
N SER A 66 7.89 -5.85 -14.41
CA SER A 66 9.04 -5.01 -14.71
C SER A 66 9.31 -5.12 -16.21
N ALA A 67 9.49 -3.97 -16.85
CA ALA A 67 9.67 -3.82 -18.29
C ALA A 67 10.63 -4.85 -18.91
N PRO A 68 10.46 -5.22 -20.21
CA PRO A 68 11.26 -6.26 -20.84
C PRO A 68 12.75 -5.93 -20.72
N VAL A 69 13.49 -6.81 -20.05
CA VAL A 69 14.96 -6.76 -19.99
C VAL A 69 15.47 -6.94 -21.42
N SER A 70 15.93 -5.87 -22.05
CA SER A 70 16.69 -5.94 -23.30
C SER A 70 17.97 -6.73 -23.00
N LYS A 71 18.04 -7.97 -23.47
CA LYS A 71 19.29 -8.73 -23.45
C LYS A 71 20.22 -8.12 -24.49
N SER A 72 21.22 -7.38 -24.03
CA SER A 72 22.39 -7.03 -24.84
C SER A 72 23.13 -8.32 -25.16
N GLN A 73 23.27 -8.63 -26.46
CA GLN A 73 24.25 -9.61 -26.95
C GLN A 73 25.66 -9.02 -26.84
#